data_AF-A0A9X3H3K3-F1
#
_entry.id   AF-A0A9X3H3K3-F1
#
_cell.length_a   1.000
_cell.length_b   1.000
_cell.length_c   1.000
_cell.angle_alpha   90.00
_cell.angle_beta   90.00
_cell.angle_gamma   90.00
#
_symmetry.space_group_name_H-M   'P 1'
#
loop_
_entity.id
_entity.type
_entity.pdbx_description
1 polymer ?
#
loop_
_entity_poly.entity_id
_entity_poly.type
_entity_poly.pdbx_seq_one_letter_code
_entity_poly.pdbx_strand_id
1 'polypeptide(L)'
;MAYLKTVALFLFFFGSLFAKAEYNGYHIEFDLTLSSGETVHGYQYLTGYISTSDDMSLEEYIEGRKDLLLNNHFQDGLGDYAFFQNRIKYEWGGTPGNRHFIFTLIDKQSIDTAAVRSIAVSEIIPYSYITGVVSTHQMADTVWMKADHLEYRTFGGYLCSYQLFFHEWNTDLEKAIADAETQLKKVEDEIAQLEEDLKYVDGTEYHEIEAQIEELTESLDQIASDALVPFFDYKVVIIGECTC
;
A
#
# COMPACT_ATOMS: atom_id res chain seq x y z
N MET A 1 -32.89 -13.94 -34.12
CA MET A 1 -31.78 -13.05 -34.56
C MET A 1 -31.72 -11.70 -33.84
N ALA A 2 -32.81 -11.20 -33.23
CA ALA A 2 -32.76 -9.94 -32.45
C ALA A 2 -31.97 -10.06 -31.13
N TYR A 3 -32.04 -11.21 -30.44
CA TYR A 3 -31.39 -11.43 -29.14
C TYR A 3 -29.86 -11.40 -29.18
N LEU A 4 -29.23 -11.89 -30.27
CA LEU A 4 -27.77 -11.86 -30.42
C LEU A 4 -27.21 -10.44 -30.60
N LYS A 5 -28.00 -9.51 -31.14
CA LYS A 5 -27.57 -8.11 -31.33
C LYS A 5 -27.60 -7.33 -30.01
N THR A 6 -28.51 -7.66 -29.10
CA THR A 6 -28.62 -7.00 -27.79
C THR A 6 -27.50 -7.40 -26.84
N VAL A 7 -27.09 -8.69 -26.85
CA VAL A 7 -25.97 -9.19 -26.02
C VAL A 7 -24.63 -8.61 -26.48
N ALA A 8 -24.41 -8.46 -27.79
CA ALA A 8 -23.21 -7.86 -28.33
C ALA A 8 -23.10 -6.36 -27.98
N LEU A 9 -24.22 -5.62 -27.94
CA LEU A 9 -24.24 -4.22 -27.54
C LEU A 9 -23.97 -4.04 -26.03
N PHE A 10 -24.45 -4.97 -25.20
CA PHE A 10 -24.21 -4.98 -23.75
C PHE A 10 -22.74 -5.28 -23.41
N LEU A 11 -22.11 -6.23 -24.11
CA LEU A 11 -20.69 -6.52 -23.97
C LEU A 11 -19.79 -5.37 -24.48
N PHE A 12 -20.23 -4.62 -25.49
CA PHE A 12 -19.49 -3.46 -26.00
C PHE A 12 -19.62 -2.22 -25.08
N PHE A 13 -20.76 -2.07 -24.38
CA PHE A 13 -20.95 -1.00 -23.39
C PHE A 13 -20.27 -1.28 -22.04
N PHE A 14 -20.16 -2.55 -21.63
CA PHE A 14 -19.42 -2.92 -20.42
C PHE A 14 -17.92 -3.15 -20.65
N GLY A 15 -17.49 -3.42 -21.89
CA GLY A 15 -16.07 -3.59 -22.21
C GLY A 15 -15.25 -2.29 -22.21
N SER A 16 -15.91 -1.13 -22.23
CA SER A 16 -15.25 0.19 -22.20
C SER A 16 -15.33 0.88 -20.82
N LEU A 17 -16.12 0.34 -19.90
CA LEU A 17 -16.04 0.66 -18.48
C LEU A 17 -15.02 -0.28 -17.83
N PHE A 18 -13.77 -0.22 -18.31
CA PHE A 18 -12.67 -0.38 -17.36
C PHE A 18 -12.83 0.81 -16.43
N ALA A 19 -13.57 0.60 -15.34
CA ALA A 19 -13.51 1.48 -14.19
C ALA A 19 -12.02 1.63 -13.91
N LYS A 20 -11.46 2.79 -14.26
CA LYS A 20 -10.12 3.18 -13.84
C LYS A 20 -10.26 3.26 -12.35
N ALA A 21 -9.95 2.14 -11.68
CA ALA A 21 -10.15 2.00 -10.25
C ALA A 21 -9.53 3.22 -9.56
N GLU A 22 -10.22 3.74 -8.54
CA GLU A 22 -9.79 4.93 -7.82
C GLU A 22 -8.44 4.74 -7.10
N TYR A 23 -7.92 3.50 -7.11
CA TYR A 23 -6.73 3.02 -6.41
C TYR A 23 -5.46 2.92 -7.27
N ASN A 24 -5.35 3.68 -8.36
CA ASN A 24 -4.18 3.61 -9.26
C ASN A 24 -3.02 4.50 -8.78
N GLY A 25 -1.79 4.07 -9.07
CA GLY A 25 -0.57 4.87 -8.98
C GLY A 25 0.57 4.24 -9.77
N TYR A 26 1.78 4.79 -9.65
CA TYR A 26 2.91 4.43 -10.48
C TYR A 26 4.21 4.42 -9.69
N HIS A 27 4.95 3.32 -9.71
CA HIS A 27 6.37 3.33 -9.38
C HIS A 27 7.15 3.79 -10.61
N ILE A 28 8.00 4.80 -10.42
CA ILE A 28 8.79 5.40 -11.48
C ILE A 28 10.26 5.26 -11.13
N GLU A 29 11.03 4.76 -12.08
CA GLU A 29 12.50 4.77 -12.06
C GLU A 29 12.99 5.82 -13.06
N PHE A 30 13.97 6.63 -12.66
CA PHE A 30 14.45 7.74 -13.48
C PHE A 30 15.89 8.14 -13.17
N ASP A 31 16.48 8.85 -14.12
CA ASP A 31 17.74 9.56 -13.96
C ASP A 31 17.53 11.08 -14.03
N LEU A 32 18.06 11.79 -13.04
CA LEU A 32 18.12 13.25 -13.03
C LEU A 32 19.47 13.68 -13.55
N THR A 33 19.50 14.50 -14.61
CA THR A 33 20.73 15.21 -14.96
C THR A 33 20.72 16.57 -14.32
N LEU A 34 21.73 16.89 -13.50
CA LEU A 34 21.86 18.16 -12.82
C LEU A 34 22.54 19.21 -13.71
N SER A 35 22.38 20.48 -13.33
CA SER A 35 23.03 21.63 -13.97
C SER A 35 24.57 21.55 -13.86
N SER A 36 25.09 20.83 -12.87
CA SER A 36 26.51 20.50 -12.74
C SER A 36 27.01 19.50 -13.79
N GLY A 37 26.11 18.78 -14.46
CA GLY A 37 26.40 17.66 -15.35
C GLY A 37 26.43 16.28 -14.67
N GLU A 38 26.26 16.23 -13.34
CA GLU A 38 26.09 14.98 -12.59
C GLU A 38 24.76 14.31 -12.93
N THR A 39 24.75 12.97 -12.93
CA THR A 39 23.52 12.18 -13.04
C THR A 39 23.22 11.50 -11.72
N VAL A 40 21.99 11.64 -11.26
CA VAL A 40 21.48 11.02 -10.03
C VAL A 40 20.36 10.06 -10.41
N HIS A 41 20.54 8.78 -10.07
CA HIS A 41 19.52 7.77 -10.24
C HIS A 41 18.52 7.83 -9.07
N GLY A 42 17.23 7.64 -9.35
CA GLY A 42 16.20 7.75 -8.34
C GLY A 42 14.89 7.05 -8.67
N TYR A 43 14.08 6.95 -7.62
CA TYR A 43 12.77 6.33 -7.64
C TYR A 43 11.73 7.26 -7.01
N GLN A 44 10.48 7.12 -7.46
CA GLN A 44 9.32 7.77 -6.85
C GLN A 44 8.08 6.89 -6.96
N TYR A 45 7.13 7.10 -6.06
CA TYR A 45 5.75 6.65 -6.21
C TYR A 45 4.81 7.84 -6.44
N LEU A 46 4.06 7.83 -7.54
CA LEU A 46 3.02 8.82 -7.81
C LEU A 46 1.64 8.20 -7.62
N THR A 47 0.86 8.76 -6.69
CA THR A 47 -0.52 8.34 -6.44
C THR A 47 -1.49 8.95 -7.45
N GLY A 48 -2.54 8.20 -7.80
CA GLY A 48 -3.64 8.67 -8.63
C GLY A 48 -3.42 8.44 -10.11
N TYR A 49 -4.51 8.57 -10.87
CA TYR A 49 -4.48 8.51 -12.32
C TYR A 49 -3.87 9.80 -12.91
N ILE A 50 -2.83 9.65 -13.72
CA ILE A 50 -2.22 10.77 -14.45
C ILE A 50 -2.84 10.82 -15.84
N SER A 51 -3.66 11.85 -16.09
CA SER A 51 -4.27 12.05 -17.40
C SER A 51 -3.26 12.69 -18.36
N THR A 52 -2.92 11.98 -19.42
CA THR A 52 -2.19 12.54 -20.57
C THR A 52 -3.17 12.99 -21.66
N SER A 53 -2.72 13.88 -22.54
CA SER A 53 -3.39 14.13 -23.82
C SER A 53 -3.11 12.99 -24.80
N ASP A 54 -3.96 12.78 -25.80
CA ASP A 54 -3.78 11.74 -26.82
C ASP A 54 -2.43 11.82 -27.57
N ASP A 55 -1.85 13.02 -27.67
CA ASP A 55 -0.59 13.29 -28.38
C ASP A 55 0.68 13.17 -27.51
N MET A 56 0.55 12.76 -26.24
CA MET A 56 1.66 12.71 -25.29
C MET A 56 1.66 11.41 -24.50
N SER A 57 2.81 10.74 -24.48
CA SER A 57 3.01 9.57 -23.63
C SER A 57 3.09 9.95 -22.14
N LEU A 58 2.82 8.99 -21.25
CA LEU A 58 2.96 9.20 -19.81
C LEU A 58 4.40 9.54 -19.41
N GLU A 59 5.37 8.91 -20.07
CA GLU A 59 6.80 9.17 -19.92
C GLU A 59 7.13 10.63 -20.23
N GLU A 60 6.79 11.11 -21.44
CA GLU A 60 7.01 12.50 -21.86
C GLU A 60 6.32 13.51 -20.92
N TYR A 61 5.11 13.17 -20.44
CA TYR A 61 4.38 14.01 -19.48
C TYR A 61 5.12 14.15 -18.14
N ILE A 62 5.63 13.05 -17.60
CA ILE A 62 6.38 13.02 -16.34
C ILE A 62 7.72 13.75 -16.48
N GLU A 63 8.47 13.48 -17.55
CA GLU A 63 9.77 14.12 -17.81
C GLU A 63 9.67 15.64 -17.92
N GLY A 64 8.54 16.14 -18.45
CA GLY A 64 8.24 17.56 -18.55
C GLY A 64 7.83 18.23 -17.23
N ARG A 65 7.62 17.48 -16.15
CA ARG A 65 6.99 17.96 -14.89
C ARG A 65 7.79 17.58 -13.65
N LYS A 66 8.91 18.28 -13.42
CA LYS A 66 9.75 18.14 -12.22
C LYS A 66 8.97 18.32 -10.93
N ASP A 67 8.04 19.26 -10.92
CA ASP A 67 7.17 19.57 -9.78
C ASP A 67 6.23 18.41 -9.45
N LEU A 68 5.80 17.64 -10.44
CA LEU A 68 4.96 16.46 -10.24
C LEU A 68 5.81 15.30 -9.73
N LEU A 69 6.91 14.98 -10.41
CA LEU A 69 7.73 13.81 -10.08
C LEU A 69 8.43 13.94 -8.73
N LEU A 70 8.97 15.12 -8.42
CA LEU A 70 9.82 15.30 -7.24
C LEU A 70 9.07 15.88 -6.04
N ASN A 71 7.76 16.10 -6.11
CA ASN A 71 7.00 16.66 -4.97
C ASN A 71 7.18 15.81 -3.72
N ASN A 72 7.55 16.43 -2.61
CA ASN A 72 7.50 15.78 -1.33
C ASN A 72 6.08 15.88 -0.74
N HIS A 73 5.27 14.84 -0.97
CA HIS A 73 3.92 14.75 -0.41
C HIS A 73 3.88 14.54 1.12
N PHE A 74 5.03 14.32 1.76
CA PHE A 74 5.12 14.03 3.18
C PHE A 74 5.67 15.23 3.95
N GLN A 75 5.07 15.55 5.10
CA GLN A 75 5.61 16.54 6.03
C GLN A 75 6.66 15.89 6.94
N ASP A 76 7.80 15.53 6.38
CA ASP A 76 8.90 14.84 7.06
C ASP A 76 10.14 15.71 7.29
N GLY A 77 10.05 17.00 6.95
CA GLY A 77 11.14 17.97 7.09
C GLY A 77 12.19 17.91 5.97
N LEU A 78 12.07 16.99 4.99
CA LEU A 78 12.97 16.88 3.84
C LEU A 78 12.57 17.82 2.69
N GLY A 79 12.40 19.10 3.00
CA GLY A 79 12.08 20.15 2.01
C GLY A 79 10.83 19.87 1.16
N ASP A 80 10.63 20.70 0.14
CA ASP A 80 9.46 20.62 -0.74
C ASP A 80 9.60 19.56 -1.84
N TYR A 81 10.83 19.11 -2.12
CA TYR A 81 11.11 18.17 -3.19
C TYR A 81 12.08 17.07 -2.76
N ALA A 82 11.76 15.83 -3.12
CA ALA A 82 12.50 14.65 -2.74
C ALA A 82 12.40 13.52 -3.77
N PHE A 83 13.33 12.57 -3.68
CA PHE A 83 13.30 11.28 -4.37
C PHE A 83 13.86 10.18 -3.46
N PHE A 84 13.68 8.92 -3.83
CA PHE A 84 14.27 7.78 -3.13
C PHE A 84 15.45 7.24 -3.92
N GLN A 85 16.58 6.95 -3.25
CA GLN A 85 17.75 6.40 -3.93
C GLN A 85 17.57 4.94 -4.31
N ASN A 86 16.77 4.19 -3.55
CA ASN A 86 16.63 2.76 -3.75
C ASN A 86 15.16 2.32 -3.70
N ARG A 87 14.85 1.28 -4.48
CA ARG A 87 13.57 0.56 -4.49
C ARG A 87 13.85 -0.91 -4.24
N ILE A 88 13.28 -1.45 -3.16
CA ILE A 88 13.35 -2.88 -2.86
C ILE A 88 12.11 -3.55 -3.47
N LYS A 89 12.33 -4.63 -4.23
CA LYS A 89 11.29 -5.56 -4.65
C LYS A 89 11.26 -6.75 -3.70
N TYR A 90 10.15 -6.93 -2.99
CA TYR A 90 9.89 -8.13 -2.20
C TYR A 90 8.99 -9.06 -3.01
N GLU A 91 9.35 -10.35 -3.05
CA GLU A 91 8.57 -11.38 -3.74
C GLU A 91 8.15 -12.45 -2.73
N TRP A 92 6.91 -12.91 -2.81
CA TRP A 92 6.40 -14.01 -1.98
C TRP A 92 5.47 -14.92 -2.78
N GLY A 93 5.19 -16.11 -2.23
CA GLY A 93 4.40 -17.14 -2.85
C GLY A 93 5.25 -18.27 -3.45
N GLY A 94 4.85 -19.52 -3.16
CA GLY A 94 5.71 -20.70 -3.32
C GLY A 94 5.47 -21.54 -4.57
N THR A 95 4.44 -21.25 -5.37
CA THR A 95 4.12 -22.05 -6.57
C THR A 95 4.30 -21.24 -7.86
N PRO A 96 4.84 -21.85 -8.94
CA PRO A 96 4.83 -21.24 -10.26
C PRO A 96 3.41 -20.83 -10.65
N GLY A 97 3.18 -19.52 -10.82
CA GLY A 97 1.86 -18.94 -11.09
C GLY A 97 1.23 -18.14 -9.95
N ASN A 98 1.71 -18.32 -8.70
CA ASN A 98 1.25 -17.56 -7.52
C ASN A 98 2.39 -16.74 -6.90
N ARG A 99 3.29 -16.21 -7.74
CA ARG A 99 4.33 -15.28 -7.28
C ARG A 99 3.76 -13.87 -7.26
N HIS A 100 3.70 -13.31 -6.07
CA HIS A 100 3.31 -11.95 -5.82
C HIS A 100 4.56 -11.10 -5.58
N PHE A 101 4.46 -9.80 -5.85
CA PHE A 101 5.54 -8.88 -5.52
C PHE A 101 4.99 -7.52 -5.07
N ILE A 102 5.82 -6.84 -4.28
CA ILE A 102 5.58 -5.49 -3.80
C ILE A 102 6.87 -4.71 -3.81
N PHE A 103 6.75 -3.40 -4.01
CA PHE A 103 7.87 -2.49 -3.92
C PHE A 103 7.79 -1.68 -2.64
N THR A 104 8.96 -1.36 -2.09
CA THR A 104 9.11 -0.32 -1.08
C THR A 104 10.24 0.62 -1.48
N LEU A 105 10.08 1.90 -1.19
CA LEU A 105 11.02 2.96 -1.52
C LEU A 105 11.79 3.34 -0.25
N ILE A 106 13.12 3.38 -0.34
CA ILE A 106 13.99 3.64 0.82
C ILE A 106 15.07 4.67 0.48
N ASP A 107 15.75 5.15 1.52
CA ASP A 107 16.84 6.13 1.40
C ASP A 107 16.38 7.45 0.71
N LYS A 108 15.34 8.05 1.28
CA LYS A 108 14.77 9.32 0.81
C LYS A 108 15.79 10.47 0.89
N GLN A 109 15.88 11.27 -0.16
CA GLN A 109 16.79 12.41 -0.28
C GLN A 109 16.03 13.65 -0.72
N SER A 110 16.35 14.81 -0.12
CA SER A 110 15.87 16.11 -0.60
C SER A 110 16.63 16.52 -1.87
N ILE A 111 15.99 17.28 -2.75
CA ILE A 111 16.62 17.82 -3.95
C ILE A 111 16.17 19.25 -4.24
N ASP A 112 17.09 20.10 -4.70
CA ASP A 112 16.73 21.40 -5.25
C ASP A 112 16.34 21.25 -6.74
N THR A 113 15.08 21.51 -7.07
CA THR A 113 14.58 21.40 -8.44
C THR A 113 15.22 22.42 -9.40
N ALA A 114 15.75 23.53 -8.89
CA ALA A 114 16.53 24.47 -9.70
C ALA A 114 17.86 23.89 -10.17
N ALA A 115 18.41 22.92 -9.42
CA ALA A 115 19.61 22.19 -9.81
C ALA A 115 19.34 21.09 -10.85
N VAL A 116 18.10 20.64 -11.02
CA VAL A 116 17.74 19.62 -12.00
C VAL A 116 17.64 20.25 -13.39
N ARG A 117 18.44 19.78 -14.34
CA ARG A 117 18.39 20.21 -15.74
C ARG A 117 17.32 19.44 -16.51
N SER A 118 17.37 18.12 -16.48
CA SER A 118 16.45 17.22 -17.18
C SER A 118 16.18 15.95 -16.38
N ILE A 119 15.05 15.32 -16.68
CA ILE A 119 14.65 14.00 -16.18
C ILE A 119 14.67 13.05 -17.39
N ALA A 120 15.14 11.82 -17.19
CA ALA A 120 14.94 10.72 -18.11
C ALA A 120 14.26 9.58 -17.35
N VAL A 121 13.05 9.20 -17.75
CA VAL A 121 12.31 8.09 -17.12
C VAL A 121 12.76 6.79 -17.78
N SER A 122 13.13 5.79 -16.97
CA SER A 122 13.56 4.49 -17.47
C SER A 122 12.51 3.39 -17.30
N GLU A 123 11.63 3.52 -16.31
CA GLU A 123 10.58 2.54 -16.03
C GLU A 123 9.35 3.20 -15.39
N ILE A 124 8.16 2.76 -15.81
CA ILE A 124 6.89 3.08 -15.16
C ILE A 124 6.14 1.77 -14.91
N ILE A 125 5.92 1.45 -13.64
CA ILE A 125 5.13 0.28 -13.23
C ILE A 125 3.81 0.75 -12.61
N PRO A 126 2.65 0.46 -13.25
CA PRO A 126 1.35 0.67 -12.62
C PRO A 126 1.24 -0.15 -11.32
N TYR A 127 0.83 0.49 -10.24
CA TYR A 127 0.77 -0.13 -8.92
C TYR A 127 -0.34 0.49 -8.07
N SER A 128 -0.97 -0.32 -7.21
CA SER A 128 -2.06 0.17 -6.36
C SER A 128 -1.54 0.98 -5.19
N TYR A 129 -2.21 2.08 -4.79
CA TYR A 129 -1.79 2.83 -3.59
C TYR A 129 -2.37 2.26 -2.29
N ILE A 130 -3.36 1.37 -2.37
CA ILE A 130 -3.97 0.78 -1.16
C ILE A 130 -3.08 -0.29 -0.54
N THR A 131 -2.14 -0.85 -1.31
CA THR A 131 -1.24 -1.91 -0.87
C THR A 131 0.19 -1.38 -0.77
N GLY A 132 0.81 -1.53 0.40
CA GLY A 132 2.15 -1.01 0.67
C GLY A 132 2.91 -1.82 1.70
N VAL A 133 4.24 -1.74 1.69
CA VAL A 133 5.05 -2.28 2.78
C VAL A 133 5.03 -1.29 3.95
N VAL A 134 4.54 -1.74 5.10
CA VAL A 134 4.39 -0.94 6.34
C VAL A 134 5.64 -1.04 7.22
N SER A 135 6.35 -2.18 7.18
CA SER A 135 7.62 -2.34 7.86
C SER A 135 8.72 -1.48 7.23
N THR A 136 9.63 -0.96 8.05
CA THR A 136 10.79 -0.17 7.57
C THR A 136 11.94 -1.09 7.19
N HIS A 137 12.63 -0.76 6.10
CA HIS A 137 13.71 -1.58 5.55
C HIS A 137 14.90 -0.76 5.05
N GLN A 138 16.04 -1.43 4.93
CA GLN A 138 17.27 -0.91 4.35
C GLN A 138 17.81 -1.87 3.28
N MET A 139 18.73 -1.39 2.43
CA MET A 139 19.28 -2.22 1.34
C MET A 139 19.92 -3.53 1.82
N ALA A 140 20.50 -3.56 3.03
CA ALA A 140 21.08 -4.77 3.61
C ALA A 140 20.04 -5.88 3.84
N ASP A 141 18.77 -5.53 4.02
CA ASP A 141 17.70 -6.49 4.31
C ASP A 141 17.34 -7.37 3.11
N THR A 142 17.63 -6.89 1.91
CA THR A 142 17.42 -7.63 0.65
C THR A 142 18.15 -8.98 0.62
N VAL A 143 19.15 -9.18 1.47
CA VAL A 143 19.85 -10.46 1.60
C VAL A 143 18.95 -11.51 2.25
N TRP A 144 18.30 -11.18 3.36
CA TRP A 144 17.45 -12.12 4.07
C TRP A 144 16.05 -12.21 3.46
N MET A 145 15.53 -11.13 2.88
CA MET A 145 14.20 -11.10 2.22
C MET A 145 14.06 -12.06 1.03
N LYS A 146 15.18 -12.52 0.44
CA LYS A 146 15.18 -13.49 -0.66
C LYS A 146 14.92 -14.93 -0.21
N ALA A 147 15.09 -15.21 1.08
CA ALA A 147 14.75 -16.50 1.64
C ALA A 147 13.22 -16.64 1.73
N ASP A 148 12.73 -17.87 1.79
CA ASP A 148 11.34 -18.10 2.14
C ASP A 148 11.11 -17.66 3.59
N HIS A 149 9.94 -17.06 3.84
CA HIS A 149 9.52 -16.76 5.22
C HIS A 149 9.37 -18.06 6.01
N LEU A 150 9.67 -18.00 7.31
CA LEU A 150 9.52 -19.10 8.24
C LEU A 150 8.08 -19.21 8.74
N GLU A 151 7.37 -18.09 8.83
CA GLU A 151 6.01 -18.03 9.35
C GLU A 151 5.21 -16.91 8.68
N TYR A 152 3.90 -17.13 8.55
CA TYR A 152 2.95 -16.21 7.93
C TYR A 152 1.75 -15.97 8.84
N ARG A 153 1.41 -14.70 9.06
CA ARG A 153 0.22 -14.29 9.83
C ARG A 153 -0.54 -13.20 9.11
N THR A 154 -1.82 -13.10 9.43
CA THR A 154 -2.70 -12.03 8.97
C THR A 154 -3.35 -11.36 10.15
N PHE A 155 -3.30 -10.04 10.18
CA PHE A 155 -4.04 -9.20 11.11
C PHE A 155 -4.88 -8.21 10.32
N GLY A 156 -5.90 -7.64 10.92
CA GLY A 156 -6.67 -6.60 10.28
C GLY A 156 -7.70 -6.01 11.22
N GLY A 157 -8.07 -4.78 10.94
CA GLY A 157 -9.26 -4.16 11.48
C GLY A 157 -10.38 -4.16 10.44
N TYR A 158 -11.17 -3.10 10.47
CA TYR A 158 -12.32 -2.94 9.58
C TYR A 158 -11.91 -2.47 8.18
N LEU A 159 -11.00 -1.49 8.09
CA LEU A 159 -10.56 -0.87 6.84
C LEU A 159 -9.19 -1.35 6.39
N CYS A 160 -8.34 -1.78 7.32
CA CYS A 160 -6.98 -2.18 7.04
C CYS A 160 -6.74 -3.66 7.35
N SER A 161 -6.07 -4.37 6.44
CA SER A 161 -5.54 -5.71 6.67
C SER A 161 -4.02 -5.73 6.47
N TYR A 162 -3.35 -6.65 7.15
CA TYR A 162 -1.90 -6.75 7.22
C TYR A 162 -1.50 -8.21 7.04
N GLN A 163 -0.58 -8.44 6.11
CA GLN A 163 0.07 -9.72 5.87
C GLN A 163 1.50 -9.65 6.40
N LEU A 164 1.86 -10.53 7.34
CA LEU A 164 3.15 -10.53 8.01
C LEU A 164 3.94 -11.76 7.59
N PHE A 165 5.10 -11.52 6.99
CA PHE A 165 6.03 -12.55 6.53
C PHE A 165 7.29 -12.52 7.41
N PHE A 166 7.37 -13.44 8.36
CA PHE A 166 8.48 -13.51 9.30
C PHE A 166 9.64 -14.31 8.72
N HIS A 167 10.82 -13.70 8.62
CA HIS A 167 12.08 -14.33 8.16
C HIS A 167 12.99 -14.73 9.32
N GLU A 168 12.55 -14.49 10.54
CA GLU A 168 13.06 -15.10 11.76
C GLU A 168 11.88 -15.44 12.67
N TRP A 169 12.03 -16.47 13.49
CA TRP A 169 10.97 -16.94 14.37
C TRP A 169 11.54 -17.41 15.69
N ASN A 170 10.91 -16.99 16.79
CA ASN A 170 11.33 -17.31 18.14
C ASN A 170 10.11 -17.25 19.10
N THR A 171 10.31 -17.65 20.35
CA THR A 171 9.25 -17.71 21.37
C THR A 171 8.70 -16.34 21.77
N ASP A 172 9.49 -15.28 21.62
CA ASP A 172 9.03 -13.92 21.94
C ASP A 172 8.04 -13.43 20.86
N LEU A 173 8.31 -13.75 19.59
CA LEU A 173 7.37 -13.55 18.49
C LEU A 173 6.10 -14.38 18.67
N GLU A 174 6.20 -15.66 19.04
CA GLU A 174 5.04 -16.51 19.32
C GLU A 174 4.12 -15.88 20.37
N LYS A 175 4.71 -15.35 21.44
CA LYS A 175 3.96 -14.70 22.51
C LYS A 175 3.32 -13.38 22.03
N ALA A 176 4.09 -12.53 21.33
CA ALA A 176 3.58 -11.26 20.82
C ALA A 176 2.41 -11.45 19.85
N ILE A 177 2.47 -12.49 19.01
CA ILE A 177 1.37 -12.88 18.12
C ILE A 177 0.14 -13.33 18.90
N ALA A 178 0.31 -14.21 19.89
CA ALA A 178 -0.81 -14.66 20.72
C ALA A 178 -1.46 -13.49 21.50
N ASP A 179 -0.66 -12.55 21.99
CA ASP A 179 -1.13 -11.35 22.69
C ASP A 179 -1.91 -10.41 21.74
N ALA A 180 -1.45 -10.26 20.49
CA ALA A 180 -2.14 -9.49 19.45
C ALA A 180 -3.48 -10.13 19.04
N GLU A 181 -3.46 -11.43 18.74
CA GLU A 181 -4.67 -12.21 18.37
C GLU A 181 -5.72 -12.17 19.48
N THR A 182 -5.31 -12.26 20.74
CA THR A 182 -6.22 -12.20 21.88
C THR A 182 -6.89 -10.83 22.01
N GLN A 183 -6.16 -9.75 21.76
CA GLN A 183 -6.70 -8.38 21.83
C GLN A 183 -7.74 -8.13 20.74
N LEU A 184 -7.42 -8.48 19.50
CA LEU A 184 -8.34 -8.34 18.36
C LEU A 184 -9.60 -9.18 18.57
N LYS A 185 -9.42 -10.46 18.92
CA LYS A 185 -10.53 -11.38 19.15
C LYS A 185 -11.49 -10.89 20.22
N LYS A 186 -10.98 -10.27 21.29
CA LYS A 186 -11.83 -9.75 22.36
C LYS A 186 -12.82 -8.69 21.84
N VAL A 187 -12.36 -7.79 20.97
CA VAL A 187 -13.20 -6.73 20.39
C VAL A 187 -14.17 -7.31 19.38
N GLU A 188 -13.71 -8.25 18.53
CA GLU A 188 -14.58 -8.96 17.58
C GLU A 188 -15.71 -9.71 18.30
N ASP A 189 -15.39 -10.42 19.39
CA ASP A 189 -16.38 -11.15 20.18
C ASP A 189 -17.37 -10.19 20.88
N GLU A 190 -16.95 -8.99 21.27
CA GLU A 190 -17.81 -7.94 21.85
C GLU A 190 -18.77 -7.36 20.81
N ILE A 191 -18.28 -7.02 19.61
CA ILE A 191 -19.12 -6.58 18.48
C ILE A 191 -20.14 -7.65 18.13
N ALA A 192 -19.72 -8.91 17.99
CA ALA A 192 -20.62 -10.01 17.63
C ALA A 192 -21.74 -10.22 18.67
N GLN A 193 -21.44 -10.01 19.96
CA GLN A 193 -22.46 -10.07 21.00
C GLN A 193 -23.45 -8.91 20.90
N LEU A 194 -22.97 -7.68 20.67
CA LEU A 194 -23.82 -6.50 20.48
C LEU A 194 -24.72 -6.64 19.23
N GLU A 195 -24.19 -7.20 18.14
CA GLU A 195 -24.96 -7.50 16.91
C GLU A 195 -26.07 -8.55 17.15
N GLU A 196 -25.83 -9.51 18.05
CA GLU A 196 -26.87 -10.47 18.46
C GLU A 196 -27.95 -9.78 19.30
N ASP A 197 -27.55 -8.91 20.23
CA ASP A 197 -28.47 -8.17 21.11
C ASP A 197 -29.38 -7.22 20.30
N LEU A 198 -28.87 -6.59 19.23
CA LEU A 198 -29.64 -5.74 18.30
C LEU A 198 -30.90 -6.43 17.74
N LYS A 199 -30.90 -7.75 17.62
CA LYS A 199 -32.05 -8.51 17.07
C LYS A 199 -33.27 -8.49 17.99
N TYR A 200 -33.07 -8.10 19.26
CA TYR A 200 -34.08 -8.21 20.31
C TYR A 200 -34.47 -6.87 20.95
N VAL A 201 -33.85 -5.76 20.55
CA VAL A 201 -34.11 -4.42 21.08
C VAL A 201 -34.69 -3.48 20.02
N ASP A 202 -35.38 -2.43 20.46
CA ASP A 202 -35.90 -1.38 19.58
C ASP A 202 -35.77 0.02 20.21
N GLY A 203 -36.11 1.06 19.43
CA GLY A 203 -36.14 2.44 19.92
C GLY A 203 -34.77 2.97 20.35
N THR A 204 -34.69 3.53 21.55
CA THR A 204 -33.46 4.19 22.04
C THR A 204 -32.32 3.20 22.28
N GLU A 205 -32.61 2.04 22.86
CA GLU A 205 -31.60 1.01 23.16
C GLU A 205 -30.95 0.47 21.89
N TYR A 206 -31.73 0.30 20.82
CA TYR A 206 -31.22 -0.07 19.51
C TYR A 206 -30.16 0.91 19.00
N HIS A 207 -30.43 2.22 19.05
CA HIS A 207 -29.48 3.23 18.60
C HIS A 207 -28.23 3.36 19.50
N GLU A 208 -28.37 3.08 20.79
CA GLU A 208 -27.23 3.06 21.73
C GLU A 208 -26.29 1.88 21.44
N ILE A 209 -26.83 0.72 21.05
CA ILE A 209 -26.03 -0.45 20.66
C ILE A 209 -25.39 -0.24 19.27
N GLU A 210 -26.11 0.33 18.30
CA GLU A 210 -25.53 0.67 16.99
C GLU A 210 -24.31 1.60 17.14
N ALA A 211 -24.43 2.64 17.97
CA ALA A 211 -23.33 3.57 18.21
C ALA A 211 -22.12 2.89 18.88
N GLN A 212 -22.35 1.93 19.78
CA GLN A 212 -21.25 1.16 20.40
C GLN A 212 -20.55 0.25 19.40
N ILE A 213 -21.32 -0.41 18.50
CA ILE A 213 -20.73 -1.24 17.42
C ILE A 213 -19.90 -0.36 16.49
N GLU A 214 -20.39 0.82 16.11
CA GLU A 214 -19.66 1.76 15.27
C GLU A 214 -18.34 2.18 15.94
N GLU A 215 -18.37 2.60 17.21
CA GLU A 215 -17.16 2.98 17.96
C GLU A 215 -16.15 1.84 18.07
N LEU A 216 -16.60 0.62 18.37
CA LEU A 216 -15.72 -0.55 18.44
C LEU A 216 -15.13 -0.89 17.06
N THR A 217 -15.95 -0.81 16.01
CA THR A 217 -15.52 -1.08 14.63
C THR A 217 -14.46 -0.08 14.17
N GLU A 218 -14.66 1.22 14.43
CA GLU A 218 -13.66 2.26 14.16
C GLU A 218 -12.37 2.06 14.96
N SER A 219 -12.47 1.51 16.18
CA SER A 219 -11.29 1.23 17.02
C SER A 219 -10.45 0.04 16.53
N LEU A 220 -11.04 -0.90 15.78
CA LEU A 220 -10.35 -2.12 15.33
C LEU A 220 -9.10 -1.82 14.51
N ASP A 221 -9.15 -0.82 13.62
CA ASP A 221 -8.00 -0.46 12.80
C ASP A 221 -6.84 0.08 13.63
N GLN A 222 -7.14 0.89 14.66
CA GLN A 222 -6.12 1.38 15.58
C GLN A 222 -5.52 0.23 16.42
N ILE A 223 -6.35 -0.68 16.92
CA ILE A 223 -5.90 -1.84 17.69
C ILE A 223 -5.02 -2.76 16.82
N ALA A 224 -5.43 -3.02 15.59
CA ALA A 224 -4.65 -3.79 14.64
C ALA A 224 -3.30 -3.10 14.34
N SER A 225 -3.30 -1.78 14.14
CA SER A 225 -2.07 -1.00 13.91
C SER A 225 -1.12 -1.05 15.11
N ASP A 226 -1.64 -0.86 16.33
CA ASP A 226 -0.84 -0.91 17.56
C ASP A 226 -0.26 -2.31 17.81
N ALA A 227 -1.01 -3.36 17.45
CA ALA A 227 -0.56 -4.74 17.52
C ALA A 227 0.64 -5.03 16.60
N LEU A 228 0.91 -4.21 15.57
CA LEU A 228 2.08 -4.38 14.70
C LEU A 228 3.37 -3.86 15.30
N VAL A 229 3.31 -2.89 16.21
CA VAL A 229 4.47 -2.18 16.77
C VAL A 229 5.56 -3.14 17.29
N PRO A 230 5.24 -4.21 18.05
CA PRO A 230 6.24 -5.14 18.55
C PRO A 230 7.04 -5.86 17.45
N PHE A 231 6.52 -5.92 16.21
CA PHE A 231 7.13 -6.69 15.13
C PHE A 231 8.18 -5.89 14.35
N PHE A 232 8.21 -4.55 14.44
CA PHE A 232 9.08 -3.72 13.61
C PHE A 232 10.58 -3.90 13.89
N ASP A 233 10.95 -4.44 15.05
CA ASP A 233 12.36 -4.72 15.41
C ASP A 233 12.86 -6.09 14.88
N TYR A 234 11.97 -6.90 14.27
CA TYR A 234 12.30 -8.22 13.76
C TYR A 234 12.49 -8.21 12.24
N LYS A 235 13.08 -9.29 11.71
CA LYS A 235 13.09 -9.56 10.27
C LYS A 235 11.71 -10.01 9.80
N VAL A 236 10.85 -9.03 9.56
CA VAL A 236 9.49 -9.24 9.06
C VAL A 236 9.25 -8.31 7.89
N VAL A 237 8.53 -8.78 6.87
CA VAL A 237 7.91 -7.89 5.89
C VAL A 237 6.42 -7.82 6.20
N ILE A 238 5.93 -6.61 6.47
CA ILE A 238 4.51 -6.35 6.75
C ILE A 238 3.93 -5.63 5.55
N ILE A 239 2.98 -6.26 4.87
CA ILE A 239 2.24 -5.68 3.74
C ILE A 239 0.87 -5.28 4.25
N GLY A 240 0.56 -3.99 4.19
CA GLY A 240 -0.76 -3.45 4.52
C GLY A 240 -1.60 -3.28 3.26
N GLU A 241 -2.90 -3.54 3.38
CA GLU A 241 -3.93 -3.21 2.42
C GLU A 241 -5.05 -2.45 3.14
N CYS A 242 -5.23 -1.15 2.85
CA CYS A 242 -6.22 -0.30 3.50
C CYS A 242 -7.20 0.31 2.49
N THR A 243 -8.49 0.14 2.74
CA THR A 243 -9.57 0.73 1.92
C THR A 243 -10.18 1.95 2.60
N CYS A 244 -10.73 2.87 1.81
CA CYS A 244 -11.48 4.02 2.29
C CYS A 244 -12.97 3.71 2.42
#